data_AF-A0A248JX79-F1
#
_entry.id   AF-A0A248JX79-F1
#
_cell.length_a   1.000
_cell.length_b   1.000
_cell.length_c   1.000
_cell.angle_alpha   90.00
_cell.angle_beta   90.00
_cell.angle_gamma   90.00
#
_symmetry.space_group_name_H-M   'P 1'
#
loop_
_entity.id
_entity.type
_entity.pdbx_description
1 polymer ?
#
loop_
_entity_poly.entity_id
_entity_poly.type
_entity_poly.pdbx_seq_one_letter_code
_entity_poly.pdbx_strand_id
1 'polypeptide(L)'
;MAQDRPYLKDQGYGWGETIVQGRGRDPEMLAPVKAAVTAVLAKGDMPVARDEGSPQQGKALPLLYCGEIIDKPGVRAAINQVLAKLGKGR
;
A
#
# COMPACT_ATOMS: atom_id res chain seq x y z
N MET A 1 12.37 -4.01 1.43
CA MET A 1 12.02 -5.32 0.81
C MET A 1 10.74 -5.12 0.02
N ALA A 2 10.81 -5.19 -1.31
CA ALA A 2 9.61 -5.30 -2.13
C ALA A 2 9.03 -6.72 -1.95
N GLN A 3 7.71 -6.89 -2.13
CA GLN A 3 7.10 -8.22 -2.08
C GLN A 3 7.37 -8.93 -3.42
N ASP A 4 8.30 -9.87 -3.41
CA ASP A 4 8.81 -10.49 -4.65
C ASP A 4 8.08 -11.79 -5.03
N ARG A 5 7.09 -12.24 -4.24
CA ARG A 5 6.29 -13.42 -4.57
C ARG A 5 5.27 -13.09 -5.67
N PRO A 6 5.31 -13.77 -6.84
CA PRO A 6 4.39 -13.49 -7.95
C PRO A 6 2.91 -13.54 -7.55
N TYR A 7 2.51 -14.58 -6.81
CA TYR A 7 1.14 -14.73 -6.29
C TYR A 7 0.66 -13.50 -5.50
N LEU A 8 1.50 -12.94 -4.63
CA LEU A 8 1.10 -11.80 -3.80
C LEU A 8 1.04 -10.49 -4.60
N LYS A 9 1.87 -10.37 -5.65
CA LYS A 9 1.82 -9.27 -6.60
C LYS A 9 0.51 -9.30 -7.41
N ASP A 10 0.14 -10.48 -7.91
CA ASP A 10 -1.10 -10.68 -8.67
C ASP A 10 -2.34 -10.42 -7.81
N GLN A 11 -2.35 -10.92 -6.56
CA GLN A 11 -3.43 -10.64 -5.60
C GLN A 11 -3.55 -9.13 -5.31
N GLY A 12 -2.43 -8.44 -5.10
CA GLY A 12 -2.43 -6.99 -4.88
C GLY A 12 -2.96 -6.22 -6.10
N TYR A 13 -2.59 -6.64 -7.31
CA TYR A 13 -3.08 -6.07 -8.55
C TYR A 13 -4.59 -6.28 -8.71
N GLY A 14 -5.07 -7.52 -8.55
CA GLY A 14 -6.50 -7.85 -8.66
C GLY A 14 -7.37 -7.13 -7.63
N TRP A 15 -6.87 -6.90 -6.41
CA TRP A 15 -7.54 -6.06 -5.42
C TRP A 15 -7.65 -4.60 -5.88
N GLY A 16 -6.54 -4.02 -6.34
CA GLY A 16 -6.52 -2.65 -6.86
C GLY A 16 -7.46 -2.48 -8.05
N GLU A 17 -7.41 -3.43 -8.98
CA GLU A 17 -8.28 -3.49 -10.15
C GLU A 17 -9.75 -3.59 -9.75
N THR A 18 -10.13 -4.53 -8.87
CA THR A 18 -11.53 -4.71 -8.45
C THR A 18 -12.08 -3.46 -7.72
N ILE A 19 -11.28 -2.84 -6.85
CA ILE A 19 -11.71 -1.65 -6.10
C ILE A 19 -11.92 -0.44 -7.03
N VAL A 20 -11.10 -0.32 -8.08
CA VAL A 20 -11.17 0.80 -9.02
C VAL A 20 -12.14 0.49 -10.16
N GLN A 21 -11.91 -0.55 -10.94
CA GLN A 21 -12.76 -0.94 -12.07
C GLN A 21 -14.16 -1.37 -11.65
N GLY A 22 -14.34 -2.01 -10.48
CA GLY A 22 -15.66 -2.32 -9.92
C GLY A 22 -16.52 -1.08 -9.66
N ARG A 23 -15.92 0.13 -9.76
CA ARG A 23 -16.60 1.43 -9.70
C ARG A 23 -16.68 2.14 -11.06
N GLY A 24 -16.41 1.45 -12.16
CA GLY A 24 -16.46 1.95 -13.55
C GLY A 24 -15.34 2.93 -13.90
N ARG A 25 -14.14 2.70 -13.39
CA ARG A 25 -13.10 3.73 -13.26
C ARG A 25 -11.72 3.23 -13.70
N ASP A 26 -10.90 4.17 -14.18
CA ASP A 26 -9.55 3.91 -14.68
C ASP A 26 -8.55 3.64 -13.51
N PRO A 27 -7.86 2.47 -13.50
CA PRO A 27 -6.76 2.17 -12.57
C PRO A 27 -5.69 3.25 -12.46
N GLU A 28 -5.43 4.02 -13.52
CA GLU A 28 -4.45 5.13 -13.54
C GLU A 28 -4.81 6.24 -12.53
N MET A 29 -6.06 6.33 -12.09
CA MET A 29 -6.43 7.26 -11.02
C MET A 29 -5.73 6.97 -9.69
N LEU A 30 -5.19 5.77 -9.47
CA LEU A 30 -4.39 5.44 -8.30
C LEU A 30 -2.90 5.79 -8.46
N ALA A 31 -2.45 6.29 -9.62
CA ALA A 31 -1.05 6.64 -9.84
C ALA A 31 -0.47 7.57 -8.75
N PRO A 32 -1.18 8.61 -8.24
CA PRO A 32 -0.69 9.44 -7.14
C PRO A 32 -0.47 8.65 -5.85
N VAL A 33 -1.36 7.69 -5.53
CA VAL A 33 -1.24 6.83 -4.34
C VAL A 33 -0.05 5.88 -4.49
N LYS A 34 0.10 5.27 -5.68
CA LYS A 34 1.26 4.41 -6.00
C LYS A 34 2.59 5.16 -5.85
N ALA A 35 2.66 6.40 -6.33
CA ALA A 35 3.86 7.23 -6.21
C ALA A 35 4.18 7.55 -4.74
N ALA A 36 3.17 7.95 -3.96
CA ALA A 36 3.33 8.27 -2.54
C ALA A 36 3.78 7.05 -1.72
N VAL A 37 3.17 5.88 -1.96
CA VAL A 37 3.56 4.62 -1.30
C VAL A 37 5.00 4.25 -1.68
N THR A 38 5.37 4.31 -2.96
CA THR A 38 6.74 4.02 -3.43
C THR A 38 7.78 4.91 -2.74
N ALA A 39 7.48 6.21 -2.58
CA ALA A 39 8.38 7.14 -1.89
C ALA A 39 8.56 6.81 -0.40
N VAL A 40 7.53 6.28 0.27
CA VAL A 40 7.65 5.80 1.65
C VAL A 40 8.43 4.49 1.72
N LEU A 41 8.17 3.55 0.81
CA LEU A 41 8.88 2.27 0.73
C LEU A 41 10.38 2.44 0.51
N ALA A 42 10.79 3.45 -0.27
CA ALA A 42 12.19 3.76 -0.52
C ALA A 42 12.99 4.14 0.73
N LYS A 43 12.31 4.59 1.81
CA LYS A 43 12.97 4.95 3.08
C LYS A 43 13.36 3.73 3.93
N GLY A 44 12.70 2.58 3.72
CA GLY A 44 13.16 1.30 4.25
C GLY A 44 12.86 0.98 5.72
N ASP A 45 12.11 1.80 6.43
CA ASP A 45 11.83 1.63 7.88
C ASP A 45 10.74 0.58 8.16
N MET A 46 11.03 -0.70 7.86
CA MET A 46 10.11 -1.81 8.12
C MET A 46 10.04 -2.10 9.64
N PRO A 47 8.85 -2.12 10.25
CA PRO A 47 8.69 -2.54 11.64
C PRO A 47 9.13 -3.99 11.86
N VAL A 48 9.81 -4.22 12.98
CA VAL A 48 10.29 -5.54 13.41
C VAL A 48 9.77 -5.80 14.81
N ALA A 49 9.18 -6.97 15.04
CA ALA A 49 8.82 -7.46 16.36
C ALA A 49 9.77 -8.58 16.80
N ARG A 50 9.68 -8.96 18.08
CA ARG A 50 10.37 -10.15 18.59
C ARG A 50 9.84 -11.39 17.86
N ASP A 51 10.75 -12.25 17.43
CA ASP A 51 10.42 -13.60 16.96
C ASP A 51 10.57 -14.58 18.13
N GLU A 52 9.52 -15.32 18.46
CA GLU A 52 9.57 -16.32 19.55
C GLU A 52 10.37 -17.57 19.16
N GLY A 53 10.42 -17.92 17.87
CA GLY A 53 11.20 -19.04 17.36
C GLY A 53 12.68 -18.71 17.17
N SER A 54 13.00 -17.44 16.93
CA SER A 54 14.37 -16.93 16.72
C SER A 54 14.58 -15.53 17.33
N PRO A 55 14.65 -15.40 18.67
CA PRO A 55 14.63 -14.10 19.36
C PRO A 55 15.71 -13.09 18.95
N GLN A 56 16.82 -13.57 18.38
CA GLN A 56 17.96 -12.74 17.96
C GLN A 56 17.80 -12.15 16.56
N GLN A 57 16.89 -12.68 15.72
CA GLN A 57 16.75 -12.25 14.32
C GLN A 57 15.64 -11.21 14.12
N GLY A 58 14.68 -11.15 15.03
CA GLY A 58 13.48 -10.31 14.86
C GLY A 58 12.62 -10.75 13.67
N LYS A 59 11.33 -10.41 13.71
CA LYS A 59 10.36 -10.74 12.67
C LYS A 59 9.84 -9.48 12.01
N ALA A 60 10.13 -9.30 10.72
CA ALA A 60 9.57 -8.21 9.94
C ALA A 60 8.03 -8.30 9.91
N LEU A 61 7.37 -7.15 10.03
CA LEU A 61 5.90 -7.05 10.03
C LEU A 61 5.39 -6.32 8.78
N PRO A 62 5.47 -6.92 7.58
CA PRO A 62 5.09 -6.25 6.33
C PRO A 62 3.61 -5.87 6.28
N LEU A 63 2.71 -6.64 6.91
CA LEU A 63 1.29 -6.30 6.97
C LEU A 63 1.01 -5.11 7.88
N LEU A 64 1.70 -5.03 9.04
CA LEU A 64 1.63 -3.85 9.90
C LEU A 64 2.11 -2.63 9.14
N TYR A 65 3.24 -2.76 8.43
CA TYR A 65 3.79 -1.66 7.64
C TYR A 65 2.82 -1.16 6.57
N CYS A 66 2.14 -2.06 5.85
CA CYS A 66 1.09 -1.67 4.90
C CYS A 66 -0.03 -0.86 5.58
N GLY A 67 -0.43 -1.24 6.80
CA GLY A 67 -1.41 -0.48 7.58
C GLY A 67 -0.92 0.91 7.96
N GLU A 68 0.29 1.00 8.52
CA GLU A 68 0.89 2.27 8.95
C GLU A 68 1.18 3.23 7.78
N ILE A 69 1.49 2.69 6.59
CA ILE A 69 1.74 3.48 5.38
C ILE A 69 0.53 4.34 5.02
N ILE A 70 -0.69 3.87 5.26
CA ILE A 70 -1.94 4.59 4.96
C ILE A 70 -2.03 5.91 5.74
N ASP A 71 -1.46 5.95 6.94
CA ASP A 71 -1.48 7.09 7.84
C ASP A 71 -0.32 8.06 7.63
N LYS A 72 0.68 7.70 6.81
CA LYS A 72 1.78 8.62 6.50
C LYS A 72 1.23 9.87 5.79
N PRO A 73 1.62 11.09 6.19
CA PRO A 73 0.99 12.32 5.68
C PRO A 73 0.92 12.41 4.15
N GLY A 74 1.99 12.05 3.44
CA GLY A 74 2.02 12.09 1.98
C GLY A 74 1.10 11.07 1.31
N VAL A 75 0.97 9.87 1.90
CA VAL A 75 0.08 8.81 1.40
C VAL A 75 -1.38 9.16 1.70
N ARG A 76 -1.68 9.62 2.93
CA ARG A 76 -3.01 10.06 3.32
C ARG A 76 -3.50 11.22 2.45
N ALA A 77 -2.62 12.19 2.14
CA ALA A 77 -2.94 13.28 1.22
C ALA A 77 -3.26 12.78 -0.20
N ALA A 78 -2.47 11.85 -0.74
CA ALA A 78 -2.73 11.26 -2.05
C ALA A 78 -4.05 10.48 -2.10
N ILE A 79 -4.37 9.71 -1.05
CA ILE A 79 -5.66 9.02 -0.90
C ILE A 79 -6.81 10.03 -0.92
N ASN A 80 -6.72 11.10 -0.12
CA ASN A 80 -7.76 12.13 -0.08
C ASN A 80 -7.95 12.83 -1.43
N GLN A 81 -6.86 13.09 -2.16
CA GLN A 81 -6.93 13.65 -3.51
C GLN A 81 -7.68 12.74 -4.47
N VAL A 82 -7.40 11.43 -4.43
CA VAL A 82 -8.12 10.44 -5.24
C VAL A 82 -9.57 10.38 -4.80
N LEU A 83 -9.88 10.24 -3.51
CA LEU A 83 -11.25 10.19 -2.99
C LEU A 83 -12.08 11.43 -3.36
N ALA A 84 -11.49 12.63 -3.34
CA ALA A 84 -12.15 13.86 -3.75
C ALA A 84 -12.52 13.86 -5.24
N LYS A 85 -11.64 13.31 -6.09
CA LYS A 85 -11.97 13.06 -7.51
C LYS A 85 -13.03 11.97 -7.64
N LEU A 86 -13.01 10.98 -6.76
CA LEU A 86 -13.95 9.88 -6.81
C LEU A 86 -15.39 10.29 -6.43
N GLY A 87 -15.54 11.18 -5.46
CA GLY A 87 -16.83 11.67 -4.95
C GLY A 87 -17.54 12.68 -5.84
N LYS A 88 -16.85 13.31 -6.79
CA LYS A 88 -17.40 14.29 -7.74
C LYS A 88 -18.08 13.70 -8.97
N GLY A 89 -18.14 12.37 -9.10
CA GLY A 89 -18.73 11.66 -10.23
C GLY A 89 -20.10 11.03 -9.95
N ARG A 90 -20.88 11.58 -9.00
CA ARG A 90 -22.29 11.21 -8.78
C ARG A 90 -23.19 12.38 -9.11
#